data_AF-A0A452RLK9-F1
#
_entry.id   AF-A0A452RLK9-F1
#
_cell.length_a   1.000
_cell.length_b   1.000
_cell.length_c   1.000
_cell.angle_alpha   90.00
_cell.angle_beta   90.00
_cell.angle_gamma   90.00
#
_symmetry.space_group_name_H-M   'P 1'
#
loop_
_entity.id
_entity.type
_entity.pdbx_description
1 polymer ?
#
loop_
_entity_poly.entity_id
_entity_poly.type
_entity_poly.pdbx_seq_one_letter_code
_entity_poly.pdbx_strand_id
1 'polypeptide(L)'
;KVEAESEELSRLRAELAGALAEMETMKAVAEVSESTKAEAVAAVQRQCQEEVASLQAILKESISSYEAQITSLKQERQQQQQDCEEKERELGRLKRLLSRAHPLDSLEKQMEKAHEDSEKLREIVLPMEQEIEELKAKLLRAEELIQEIQRRPRHPPSLHGSTELLPLSRDPSPPLEPLEELSGDGGAAAEAFAHNCDDSASISSFSLGGGAGSTSLPRSRQGLSPEQEETASLVSTGTLVPEGIYLPPPGYQLVPDTQWEQLQMEGRQLQKDLESISRERDELQEGLRRSNEDCAKQMQVLLAQVQNSEQLLRTLQGTVSQAQERVQRQMAELATSHKCLSHEVKRLTEENQGLRAEQPPSSAARGLEQEDGHEESLPSSVPELQQLVQHTRQEARAQQQAREHEAERLRIEIVTLREALDEEAAARASLDGQLRVQREETASLCSLRTEMERVQQEQSKAQLTDLLSEQRAKVLRLQAELETSEQVQRDFVRLSQALQVRLERIRQAESLEQVRGIMDEAPLRDIRDIKDT
;
A
#
# COMPACT_ATOMS: atom_id res chain seq x y z
N LYS A 1 44.07 97.76 41.30
CA LYS A 1 44.31 96.44 41.94
C LYS A 1 42.99 95.83 42.42
N VAL A 2 42.34 96.43 43.43
CA VAL A 2 41.01 96.01 43.93
C VAL A 2 39.98 95.78 42.81
N GLU A 3 39.93 96.64 41.80
CA GLU A 3 39.01 96.48 40.66
C GLU A 3 39.32 95.23 39.80
N ALA A 4 40.59 94.95 39.53
CA ALA A 4 41.00 93.74 38.81
C ALA A 4 40.75 92.47 39.63
N GLU A 5 41.06 92.51 40.93
CA GLU A 5 40.75 91.44 41.88
C GLU A 5 39.21 91.20 41.97
N SER A 6 38.39 92.26 41.81
CA SER A 6 36.93 92.16 41.71
C SER A 6 36.43 91.62 40.37
N GLU A 7 37.09 91.95 39.25
CA GLU A 7 36.78 91.38 37.93
C GLU A 7 37.08 89.87 37.91
N GLU A 8 38.25 89.46 38.39
CA GLU A 8 38.65 88.05 38.50
C GLU A 8 37.68 87.27 39.39
N LEU A 9 37.28 87.81 40.55
CA LEU A 9 36.23 87.23 41.40
C LEU A 9 34.86 87.12 40.71
N SER A 10 34.53 88.00 39.76
CA SER A 10 33.28 87.90 38.99
C SER A 10 33.35 86.83 37.89
N ARG A 11 34.51 86.67 37.24
CA ARG A 11 34.76 85.60 36.25
C ARG A 11 34.73 84.22 36.91
N LEU A 12 35.45 84.03 38.02
CA LEU A 12 35.46 82.78 38.78
C LEU A 12 34.06 82.38 39.30
N ARG A 13 33.19 83.35 39.62
CA ARG A 13 31.79 83.08 39.98
C ARG A 13 30.94 82.64 38.78
N ALA A 14 31.19 83.20 37.59
CA ALA A 14 30.51 82.78 36.36
C ALA A 14 30.96 81.38 35.91
N GLU A 15 32.27 81.10 35.99
CA GLU A 15 32.85 79.78 35.71
C GLU A 15 32.32 78.71 36.67
N LEU A 16 32.25 79.00 37.98
CA LEU A 16 31.64 78.11 38.98
C LEU A 16 30.16 77.85 38.71
N ALA A 17 29.39 78.87 38.30
CA ALA A 17 27.98 78.72 37.95
C ALA A 17 27.80 77.87 36.67
N GLY A 18 28.68 78.02 35.67
CA GLY A 18 28.72 77.17 34.49
C GLY A 18 29.01 75.71 34.84
N ALA A 19 30.06 75.45 35.61
CA ALA A 19 30.45 74.11 36.03
C ALA A 19 29.36 73.40 36.87
N LEU A 20 28.59 74.15 37.67
CA LEU A 20 27.43 73.61 38.40
C LEU A 20 26.28 73.23 37.45
N ALA A 21 25.97 74.03 36.44
CA ALA A 21 24.96 73.69 35.43
C ALA A 21 25.40 72.50 34.54
N GLU A 22 26.69 72.40 34.22
CA GLU A 22 27.26 71.23 33.55
C GLU A 22 27.17 69.97 34.43
N MET A 23 27.43 70.07 35.73
CA MET A 23 27.22 68.97 36.68
C MET A 23 25.75 68.54 36.76
N GLU A 24 24.80 69.48 36.82
CA GLU A 24 23.36 69.17 36.87
C GLU A 24 22.87 68.50 35.57
N THR A 25 23.32 68.98 34.40
CA THR A 25 22.98 68.35 33.11
C THR A 25 23.64 66.98 32.94
N MET A 26 24.90 66.81 33.33
CA MET A 26 25.55 65.48 33.37
C MET A 26 24.83 64.51 34.31
N LYS A 27 24.36 64.97 35.47
CA LYS A 27 23.57 64.16 36.40
C LYS A 27 22.23 63.73 35.79
N ALA A 28 21.50 64.63 35.13
CA ALA A 28 20.25 64.30 34.44
C ALA A 28 20.47 63.29 33.30
N VAL A 29 21.56 63.43 32.52
CA VAL A 29 21.94 62.47 31.46
C VAL A 29 22.33 61.12 32.06
N ALA A 30 23.00 61.08 33.21
CA ALA A 30 23.33 59.85 33.91
C ALA A 30 22.07 59.13 34.42
N GLU A 31 21.13 59.85 35.04
CA GLU A 31 19.85 59.33 35.53
C GLU A 31 18.98 58.76 34.40
N VAL A 32 18.88 59.49 33.27
CA VAL A 32 18.22 58.97 32.05
C VAL A 32 18.94 57.72 31.53
N SER A 33 20.28 57.72 31.48
CA SER A 33 21.07 56.56 31.03
C SER A 33 20.87 55.33 31.93
N GLU A 34 20.79 55.51 33.24
CA GLU A 34 20.50 54.46 34.21
C GLU A 34 19.07 53.92 34.03
N SER A 35 18.08 54.80 33.89
CA SER A 35 16.69 54.43 33.62
C SER A 35 16.55 53.64 32.31
N THR A 36 17.17 54.09 31.21
CA THR A 36 17.14 53.37 29.92
C THR A 36 17.83 52.00 30.02
N LYS A 37 18.93 51.87 30.78
CA LYS A 37 19.57 50.57 31.04
C LYS A 37 18.66 49.65 31.85
N ALA A 38 18.01 50.16 32.91
CA ALA A 38 17.09 49.40 33.73
C ALA A 38 15.87 48.91 32.92
N GLU A 39 15.30 49.77 32.06
CA GLU A 39 14.20 49.40 31.17
C GLU A 39 14.63 48.35 30.13
N ALA A 40 15.80 48.48 29.52
CA ALA A 40 16.34 47.51 28.58
C ALA A 40 16.59 46.14 29.25
N VAL A 41 17.15 46.11 30.46
CA VAL A 41 17.32 44.87 31.23
C VAL A 41 15.94 44.28 31.59
N ALA A 42 14.97 45.08 32.01
CA ALA A 42 13.61 44.63 32.31
C ALA A 42 12.85 44.14 31.06
N ALA A 43 13.18 44.63 29.86
CA ALA A 43 12.64 44.13 28.60
C ALA A 43 13.22 42.75 28.24
N VAL A 44 14.54 42.59 28.32
CA VAL A 44 15.21 41.29 28.08
C VAL A 44 14.76 40.24 29.11
N GLN A 45 14.59 40.62 30.38
CA GLN A 45 14.05 39.72 31.40
C GLN A 45 12.62 39.26 31.09
N ARG A 46 11.74 40.16 30.62
CA ARG A 46 10.37 39.79 30.21
C ARG A 46 10.37 38.87 29.00
N GLN A 47 11.13 39.19 27.95
CA GLN A 47 11.26 38.33 26.77
C GLN A 47 11.75 36.93 27.15
N CYS A 48 12.77 36.82 28.02
CA CYS A 48 13.27 35.52 28.49
C CYS A 48 12.21 34.73 29.29
N GLN A 49 11.39 35.41 30.11
CA GLN A 49 10.28 34.77 30.81
C GLN A 49 9.16 34.32 29.85
N GLU A 50 8.84 35.12 28.84
CA GLU A 50 7.85 34.81 27.80
C GLU A 50 8.30 33.64 26.91
N GLU A 51 9.58 33.59 26.51
CA GLU A 51 10.18 32.47 25.79
C GLU A 51 10.18 31.18 26.63
N VAL A 52 10.55 31.25 27.90
CA VAL A 52 10.48 30.09 28.83
C VAL A 52 9.05 29.62 29.02
N ALA A 53 8.07 30.52 29.18
CA ALA A 53 6.66 30.16 29.29
C ALA A 53 6.11 29.52 28.01
N SER A 54 6.50 30.05 26.84
CA SER A 54 6.16 29.50 25.53
C SER A 54 6.72 28.09 25.32
N LEU A 55 8.01 27.88 25.61
CA LEU A 55 8.64 26.56 25.55
C LEU A 55 8.00 25.56 26.53
N GLN A 56 7.64 26.00 27.73
CA GLN A 56 6.89 25.16 28.69
C GLN A 56 5.49 24.81 28.20
N ALA A 57 4.79 25.72 27.52
CA ALA A 57 3.47 25.46 26.95
C ALA A 57 3.55 24.42 25.81
N ILE A 58 4.48 24.59 24.87
CA ILE A 58 4.71 23.66 23.74
C ILE A 58 5.15 22.28 24.26
N LEU A 59 6.03 22.23 25.25
CA LEU A 59 6.44 20.96 25.87
C LEU A 59 5.27 20.27 26.56
N LYS A 60 4.41 21.02 27.27
CA LYS A 60 3.22 20.46 27.92
C LYS A 60 2.20 19.94 26.89
N GLU A 61 1.96 20.68 25.81
CA GLU A 61 1.05 20.27 24.74
C GLU A 61 1.54 19.01 24.02
N SER A 62 2.83 18.94 23.68
CA SER A 62 3.41 17.72 23.08
C SER A 62 3.34 16.52 24.02
N ILE A 63 3.62 16.67 25.33
CA ILE A 63 3.42 15.60 26.32
C ILE A 63 1.96 15.14 26.34
N SER A 64 1.00 16.05 26.46
CA SER A 64 -0.44 15.70 26.47
C SER A 64 -0.90 15.04 25.17
N SER A 65 -0.32 15.41 24.02
CA SER A 65 -0.57 14.76 22.73
C SER A 65 -0.05 13.31 22.70
N TYR A 66 1.19 13.08 23.18
CA TYR A 66 1.73 11.72 23.29
C TYR A 66 0.98 10.87 24.32
N GLU A 67 0.56 11.44 25.45
CA GLU A 67 -0.29 10.77 26.44
C GLU A 67 -1.62 10.32 25.82
N ALA A 68 -2.29 11.21 25.07
CA ALA A 68 -3.52 10.89 24.35
C ALA A 68 -3.31 9.78 23.31
N GLN A 69 -2.24 9.86 22.51
CA GLN A 69 -1.87 8.82 21.53
C GLN A 69 -1.61 7.46 22.21
N ILE A 70 -0.91 7.45 23.36
CA ILE A 70 -0.66 6.25 24.15
C ILE A 70 -1.95 5.67 24.74
N THR A 71 -2.90 6.50 25.19
CA THR A 71 -4.22 5.99 25.63
C THR A 71 -5.04 5.40 24.48
N SER A 72 -5.03 6.04 23.30
CA SER A 72 -5.70 5.54 22.11
C SER A 72 -5.15 4.17 21.68
N LEU A 73 -3.83 4.03 21.56
CA LEU A 73 -3.18 2.75 21.20
C LEU A 73 -3.39 1.65 22.25
N LYS A 74 -3.54 1.99 23.54
CA LYS A 74 -3.92 1.04 24.59
C LYS A 74 -5.36 0.58 24.43
N GLN A 75 -6.29 1.50 24.15
CA GLN A 75 -7.70 1.19 23.92
C GLN A 75 -7.88 0.35 22.64
N GLU A 76 -7.18 0.67 21.55
CA GLU A 76 -7.20 -0.09 20.31
C GLU A 76 -6.72 -1.54 20.53
N ARG A 77 -5.59 -1.73 21.23
CA ARG A 77 -5.11 -3.08 21.59
C ARG A 77 -6.07 -3.83 22.52
N GLN A 78 -6.77 -3.13 23.41
CA GLN A 78 -7.79 -3.75 24.26
C GLN A 78 -9.02 -4.17 23.44
N GLN A 79 -9.42 -3.39 22.44
CA GLN A 79 -10.49 -3.77 21.50
C GLN A 79 -10.07 -4.98 20.66
N GLN A 80 -8.88 -4.95 20.04
CA GLN A 80 -8.33 -6.07 19.26
C GLN A 80 -8.27 -7.37 20.09
N GLN A 81 -7.89 -7.29 21.37
CA GLN A 81 -7.92 -8.44 22.29
C GLN A 81 -9.34 -8.96 22.53
N GLN A 82 -10.32 -8.08 22.74
CA GLN A 82 -11.73 -8.46 22.92
C GLN A 82 -12.29 -9.10 21.64
N ASP A 83 -12.04 -8.51 20.48
CA ASP A 83 -12.45 -9.02 19.17
C ASP A 83 -11.86 -10.42 18.92
N CYS A 84 -10.57 -10.62 19.20
CA CYS A 84 -9.93 -11.94 19.13
C CYS A 84 -10.61 -12.97 20.04
N GLU A 85 -10.87 -12.64 21.30
CA GLU A 85 -11.57 -13.55 22.22
C GLU A 85 -13.01 -13.83 21.77
N GLU A 86 -13.71 -12.88 21.15
CA GLU A 86 -15.03 -13.11 20.55
C GLU A 86 -14.96 -14.05 19.35
N LYS A 87 -13.95 -13.90 18.47
CA LYS A 87 -13.71 -14.84 17.37
C LYS A 87 -13.32 -16.23 17.88
N GLU A 88 -12.55 -16.35 18.96
CA GLU A 88 -12.31 -17.65 19.61
C GLU A 88 -13.61 -18.26 20.19
N ARG A 89 -14.46 -17.45 20.81
CA ARG A 89 -15.79 -17.89 21.30
C ARG A 89 -16.69 -18.33 20.14
N GLU A 90 -16.64 -17.67 18.99
CA GLU A 90 -17.33 -18.07 17.76
C GLU A 90 -16.79 -19.37 17.17
N LEU A 91 -15.48 -19.51 17.00
CA LEU A 91 -14.84 -20.74 16.56
C LEU A 91 -15.16 -21.89 17.53
N GLY A 92 -15.22 -21.63 18.84
CA GLY A 92 -15.67 -22.57 19.86
C GLY A 92 -17.17 -22.91 19.80
N ARG A 93 -18.02 -22.05 19.22
CA ARG A 93 -19.42 -22.39 18.89
C ARG A 93 -19.48 -23.25 17.62
N LEU A 94 -18.81 -22.83 16.54
CA LEU A 94 -18.79 -23.53 15.25
C LEU A 94 -18.19 -24.94 15.36
N LYS A 95 -17.08 -25.12 16.08
CA LYS A 95 -16.48 -26.45 16.35
C LYS A 95 -17.45 -27.41 17.05
N ARG A 96 -18.30 -26.90 17.97
CA ARG A 96 -19.33 -27.70 18.66
C ARG A 96 -20.55 -28.02 17.77
N LEU A 97 -20.81 -27.21 16.75
CA LEU A 97 -21.83 -27.52 15.74
C LEU A 97 -21.31 -28.56 14.73
N LEU A 98 -20.07 -28.40 14.26
CA LEU A 98 -19.38 -29.40 13.43
C LEU A 98 -19.28 -30.76 14.13
N SER A 99 -18.83 -30.82 15.38
CA SER A 99 -18.79 -32.07 16.15
C SER A 99 -20.18 -32.65 16.49
N ARG A 100 -21.27 -31.92 16.23
CA ARG A 100 -22.65 -32.42 16.32
C ARG A 100 -23.21 -32.85 14.96
N ALA A 101 -22.60 -32.42 13.87
CA ALA A 101 -22.90 -32.82 12.51
C ALA A 101 -22.02 -34.02 12.09
N HIS A 102 -22.45 -35.23 12.42
CA HIS A 102 -21.90 -36.50 11.90
C HIS A 102 -22.76 -37.14 10.77
N PRO A 103 -23.35 -36.42 9.78
CA PRO A 103 -24.03 -37.09 8.67
C PRO A 103 -23.04 -37.79 7.73
N LEU A 104 -21.76 -37.38 7.71
CA LEU A 104 -20.71 -37.98 6.89
C LEU A 104 -20.43 -39.43 7.31
N ASP A 105 -20.26 -39.71 8.60
CA ASP A 105 -20.21 -41.07 9.17
C ASP A 105 -21.35 -41.98 8.75
N SER A 106 -22.53 -41.41 8.48
CA SER A 106 -23.73 -42.16 8.07
C SER A 106 -23.76 -42.38 6.56
N LEU A 107 -23.17 -41.49 5.77
CA LEU A 107 -23.04 -41.63 4.32
C LEU A 107 -21.89 -42.58 3.95
N GLU A 108 -20.76 -42.46 4.65
CA GLU A 108 -19.59 -43.33 4.51
C GLU A 108 -19.98 -44.81 4.71
N LYS A 109 -20.69 -45.13 5.79
CA LYS A 109 -21.22 -46.48 6.06
C LYS A 109 -22.28 -46.96 5.06
N GLN A 110 -22.98 -46.04 4.38
CA GLN A 110 -23.90 -46.39 3.28
C GLN A 110 -23.13 -46.67 1.99
N MET A 111 -22.07 -45.92 1.70
CA MET A 111 -21.19 -46.16 0.55
C MET A 111 -20.36 -47.44 0.70
N GLU A 112 -19.82 -47.70 1.90
CA GLU A 112 -19.10 -48.93 2.25
C GLU A 112 -19.99 -50.16 2.03
N LYS A 113 -21.22 -50.15 2.57
CA LYS A 113 -22.20 -51.23 2.33
C LYS A 113 -22.55 -51.39 0.84
N ALA A 114 -22.78 -50.29 0.12
CA ALA A 114 -23.08 -50.36 -1.31
C ALA A 114 -21.91 -50.92 -2.13
N HIS A 115 -20.66 -50.67 -1.70
CA HIS A 115 -19.47 -51.26 -2.30
C HIS A 115 -19.36 -52.75 -1.99
N GLU A 116 -19.57 -53.19 -0.74
CA GLU A 116 -19.61 -54.61 -0.40
C GLU A 116 -20.67 -55.38 -1.21
N ASP A 117 -21.89 -54.83 -1.32
CA ASP A 117 -23.00 -55.49 -2.03
C ASP A 117 -22.74 -55.54 -3.55
N SER A 118 -21.94 -54.60 -4.10
CA SER A 118 -21.46 -54.64 -5.48
C SER A 118 -20.39 -55.73 -5.71
N GLU A 119 -19.43 -55.89 -4.79
CA GLU A 119 -18.42 -56.95 -4.89
C GLU A 119 -19.06 -58.35 -4.75
N LYS A 120 -20.03 -58.53 -3.83
CA LYS A 120 -20.82 -59.78 -3.71
C LYS A 120 -21.58 -60.12 -5.00
N LEU A 121 -22.07 -59.11 -5.72
CA LEU A 121 -22.70 -59.33 -7.04
C LEU A 121 -21.66 -59.70 -8.10
N ARG A 122 -20.48 -59.07 -8.11
CA ARG A 122 -19.36 -59.43 -9.01
C ARG A 122 -18.90 -60.87 -8.80
N GLU A 123 -18.81 -61.35 -7.55
CA GLU A 123 -18.46 -62.75 -7.24
C GLU A 123 -19.43 -63.77 -7.86
N ILE A 124 -20.69 -63.41 -8.06
CA ILE A 124 -21.72 -64.26 -8.67
C ILE A 124 -21.75 -64.10 -10.19
N VAL A 125 -21.65 -62.87 -10.69
CA VAL A 125 -21.75 -62.56 -12.13
C VAL A 125 -20.55 -63.09 -12.91
N LEU A 126 -19.32 -62.94 -12.41
CA LEU A 126 -18.11 -63.28 -13.16
C LEU A 126 -17.99 -64.79 -13.51
N PRO A 127 -18.35 -65.74 -12.61
CA PRO A 127 -18.51 -67.15 -12.99
C PRO A 127 -19.61 -67.41 -14.02
N MET A 128 -20.74 -66.68 -13.96
CA MET A 128 -21.82 -66.80 -14.95
C MET A 128 -21.39 -66.27 -16.33
N GLU A 129 -20.62 -65.19 -16.38
CA GLU A 129 -20.03 -64.66 -17.62
C GLU A 129 -19.09 -65.69 -18.27
N GLN A 130 -18.24 -66.34 -17.47
CA GLN A 130 -17.37 -67.43 -17.93
C GLN A 130 -18.16 -68.65 -18.45
N GLU A 131 -19.22 -69.07 -17.76
CA GLU A 131 -20.08 -70.16 -18.25
C GLU A 131 -20.80 -69.76 -19.55
N ILE A 132 -21.25 -68.52 -19.68
CA ILE A 132 -21.87 -67.98 -20.90
C ILE A 132 -20.86 -67.95 -22.06
N GLU A 133 -19.61 -67.59 -21.83
CA GLU A 133 -18.54 -67.67 -22.85
C GLU A 133 -18.23 -69.11 -23.26
N GLU A 134 -18.13 -70.03 -22.29
CA GLU A 134 -17.98 -71.46 -22.59
C GLU A 134 -19.17 -72.00 -23.40
N LEU A 135 -20.40 -71.63 -23.07
CA LEU A 135 -21.61 -72.04 -23.80
C LEU A 135 -21.64 -71.47 -25.22
N LYS A 136 -21.27 -70.19 -25.41
CA LYS A 136 -21.08 -69.59 -26.74
C LYS A 136 -20.01 -70.34 -27.55
N ALA A 137 -18.87 -70.67 -26.94
CA ALA A 137 -17.80 -71.42 -27.62
C ALA A 137 -18.21 -72.87 -27.97
N LYS A 138 -19.04 -73.51 -27.14
CA LYS A 138 -19.62 -74.84 -27.43
C LYS A 138 -20.68 -74.77 -28.55
N LEU A 139 -21.48 -73.70 -28.59
CA LEU A 139 -22.47 -73.44 -29.64
C LEU A 139 -21.79 -73.26 -31.00
N LEU A 140 -20.80 -72.38 -31.10
CA LEU A 140 -20.06 -72.11 -32.35
C LEU A 140 -19.44 -73.40 -32.94
N ARG A 141 -18.83 -74.25 -32.11
CA ARG A 141 -18.31 -75.56 -32.55
C ARG A 141 -19.39 -76.52 -33.05
N ALA A 142 -20.60 -76.46 -32.47
CA ALA A 142 -21.73 -77.25 -32.96
C ALA A 142 -22.23 -76.72 -34.32
N GLU A 143 -22.27 -75.40 -34.50
CA GLU A 143 -22.63 -74.76 -35.78
C GLU A 143 -21.60 -75.08 -36.88
N GLU A 144 -20.30 -75.06 -36.57
CA GLU A 144 -19.22 -75.51 -37.46
C GLU A 144 -19.43 -76.96 -37.92
N LEU A 145 -19.70 -77.89 -36.99
CA LEU A 145 -19.97 -79.30 -37.30
C LEU A 145 -21.24 -79.49 -38.14
N ILE A 146 -22.28 -78.69 -37.92
CA ILE A 146 -23.50 -78.71 -38.72
C ILE A 146 -23.20 -78.25 -40.16
N GLN A 147 -22.42 -77.18 -40.34
CA GLN A 147 -22.00 -76.72 -41.66
C GLN A 147 -21.11 -77.75 -42.37
N GLU A 148 -20.23 -78.44 -41.65
CA GLU A 148 -19.35 -79.49 -42.20
C GLU A 148 -20.16 -80.68 -42.74
N ILE A 149 -21.19 -81.10 -42.01
CA ILE A 149 -22.13 -82.15 -42.45
C ILE A 149 -22.91 -81.70 -43.71
N GLN A 150 -23.31 -80.43 -43.79
CA GLN A 150 -24.02 -79.86 -44.94
C GLN A 150 -23.15 -79.71 -46.20
N ARG A 151 -21.81 -79.76 -46.08
CA ARG A 151 -20.87 -79.56 -47.21
C ARG A 151 -20.53 -80.84 -48.01
N ARG A 152 -21.05 -82.02 -47.66
CA ARG A 152 -20.73 -83.29 -48.36
C ARG A 152 -21.62 -83.56 -49.61
N PRO A 153 -21.04 -83.89 -50.80
CA PRO A 153 -21.82 -84.17 -52.03
C PRO A 153 -22.60 -85.50 -52.09
N ARG A 154 -23.48 -85.61 -53.10
CA ARG A 154 -24.49 -86.65 -53.41
C ARG A 154 -23.86 -87.99 -53.92
N HIS A 155 -24.52 -89.16 -53.88
CA HIS A 155 -25.63 -89.60 -54.76
C HIS A 155 -26.34 -90.94 -54.34
N PRO A 156 -27.50 -91.31 -54.94
CA PRO A 156 -28.33 -92.51 -54.65
C PRO A 156 -28.14 -93.60 -55.76
N PRO A 157 -29.03 -94.61 -56.04
CA PRO A 157 -30.26 -95.08 -55.36
C PRO A 157 -30.39 -96.63 -55.22
N SER A 158 -31.51 -97.12 -54.68
CA SER A 158 -32.16 -98.37 -55.16
C SER A 158 -33.69 -98.31 -54.95
N LEU A 159 -34.45 -99.10 -55.71
CA LEU A 159 -35.91 -99.00 -55.85
C LEU A 159 -36.61 -100.33 -55.54
N HIS A 160 -37.78 -100.27 -54.89
CA HIS A 160 -38.98 -101.09 -55.11
C HIS A 160 -40.19 -100.30 -54.54
N GLY A 161 -41.33 -100.13 -55.21
CA GLY A 161 -41.68 -100.47 -56.59
C GLY A 161 -43.07 -101.10 -56.73
N SER A 162 -44.14 -100.32 -56.67
CA SER A 162 -45.50 -100.72 -57.09
C SER A 162 -46.35 -99.48 -57.36
N THR A 163 -46.91 -99.37 -58.58
CA THR A 163 -47.55 -98.15 -59.10
C THR A 163 -48.62 -98.48 -60.13
N GLU A 164 -49.87 -98.07 -59.87
CA GLU A 164 -50.91 -97.78 -60.87
C GLU A 164 -51.56 -96.44 -60.43
N LEU A 165 -51.44 -95.30 -61.13
CA LEU A 165 -51.94 -94.91 -62.47
C LEU A 165 -53.49 -94.78 -62.49
N LEU A 166 -54.16 -93.68 -62.87
CA LEU A 166 -53.89 -92.35 -63.48
C LEU A 166 -55.16 -91.43 -63.20
N PRO A 167 -55.39 -90.23 -63.82
CA PRO A 167 -54.64 -88.96 -63.80
C PRO A 167 -55.52 -87.67 -63.61
N LEU A 168 -54.88 -86.47 -63.72
CA LEU A 168 -55.46 -85.11 -63.98
C LEU A 168 -56.28 -84.42 -62.85
N SER A 169 -56.39 -83.07 -62.76
CA SER A 169 -55.46 -81.96 -63.13
C SER A 169 -55.91 -80.57 -62.58
N ARG A 170 -55.01 -79.87 -61.87
CA ARG A 170 -54.71 -78.42 -61.92
C ARG A 170 -55.79 -77.32 -61.66
N ASP A 171 -55.58 -76.57 -60.56
CA ASP A 171 -55.93 -75.14 -60.26
C ASP A 171 -57.43 -74.72 -60.30
N PRO A 172 -57.91 -73.55 -59.76
CA PRO A 172 -57.19 -72.36 -59.23
C PRO A 172 -57.75 -71.70 -57.92
N SER A 173 -57.18 -70.53 -57.56
CA SER A 173 -57.70 -69.46 -56.64
C SER A 173 -58.45 -68.35 -57.46
N PRO A 174 -58.85 -67.12 -56.99
CA PRO A 174 -58.79 -66.45 -55.66
C PRO A 174 -60.19 -66.42 -54.96
N PRO A 175 -61.03 -65.34 -54.80
CA PRO A 175 -61.04 -63.90 -55.22
C PRO A 175 -60.57 -62.91 -54.09
N LEU A 176 -60.13 -61.65 -54.30
CA LEU A 176 -60.69 -60.32 -54.73
C LEU A 176 -61.56 -59.58 -53.67
N GLU A 177 -61.28 -58.33 -53.22
CA GLU A 177 -61.18 -56.96 -53.86
C GLU A 177 -62.55 -56.24 -54.01
N PRO A 178 -62.69 -54.89 -54.24
CA PRO A 178 -61.78 -53.87 -54.83
C PRO A 178 -61.31 -52.77 -53.82
N LEU A 179 -60.35 -51.84 -54.05
CA LEU A 179 -59.74 -51.18 -55.23
C LEU A 179 -60.43 -49.88 -55.70
N GLU A 180 -59.70 -48.75 -55.63
CA GLU A 180 -59.84 -47.57 -56.52
C GLU A 180 -58.65 -46.59 -56.34
N GLU A 181 -57.82 -46.44 -57.38
CA GLU A 181 -56.95 -45.25 -57.56
C GLU A 181 -57.47 -44.46 -58.76
N LEU A 182 -57.69 -43.14 -58.60
CA LEU A 182 -57.84 -42.23 -59.73
C LEU A 182 -57.06 -40.94 -59.50
N SER A 183 -56.23 -40.65 -60.51
CA SER A 183 -55.44 -39.44 -60.75
C SER A 183 -56.16 -38.11 -60.52
N GLY A 184 -55.42 -37.09 -60.06
CA GLY A 184 -55.62 -35.73 -60.59
C GLY A 184 -55.29 -34.54 -59.68
N ASP A 185 -54.17 -33.88 -59.99
CA ASP A 185 -53.93 -32.43 -59.80
C ASP A 185 -53.83 -31.86 -58.36
N GLY A 186 -53.29 -30.63 -58.25
CA GLY A 186 -53.16 -29.86 -57.01
C GLY A 186 -51.81 -29.99 -56.29
N GLY A 187 -50.92 -29.02 -56.49
CA GLY A 187 -49.63 -28.92 -55.79
C GLY A 187 -49.62 -28.01 -54.56
N ALA A 188 -48.41 -27.55 -54.19
CA ALA A 188 -48.10 -26.55 -53.15
C ALA A 188 -48.29 -26.97 -51.67
N ALA A 189 -47.27 -27.67 -51.13
CA ALA A 189 -47.00 -27.75 -49.69
C ALA A 189 -45.50 -27.90 -49.35
N ALA A 190 -44.60 -27.49 -50.26
CA ALA A 190 -43.16 -27.64 -50.14
C ALA A 190 -42.46 -26.26 -50.11
N GLU A 191 -42.82 -25.40 -49.16
CA GLU A 191 -42.16 -24.11 -48.91
C GLU A 191 -42.54 -23.56 -47.51
N ALA A 192 -41.95 -22.41 -47.13
CA ALA A 192 -42.28 -21.63 -45.92
C ALA A 192 -41.90 -22.23 -44.54
N PHE A 193 -40.61 -22.52 -44.33
CA PHE A 193 -39.98 -22.15 -43.05
C PHE A 193 -38.57 -21.55 -43.23
N ALA A 194 -38.53 -20.36 -43.82
CA ALA A 194 -37.37 -19.49 -43.82
C ALA A 194 -37.82 -18.03 -43.74
N HIS A 195 -37.39 -17.30 -42.72
CA HIS A 195 -37.02 -15.89 -42.84
C HIS A 195 -36.26 -15.39 -41.59
N ASN A 196 -35.35 -14.45 -41.84
CA ASN A 196 -34.62 -13.61 -40.87
C ASN A 196 -33.59 -14.37 -39.99
N CYS A 197 -32.28 -14.15 -40.11
CA CYS A 197 -31.54 -13.17 -40.91
C CYS A 197 -30.20 -13.75 -41.43
N ASP A 198 -29.81 -13.32 -42.64
CA ASP A 198 -28.63 -12.50 -42.95
C ASP A 198 -27.33 -12.69 -42.11
N ASP A 199 -26.11 -12.62 -42.65
CA ASP A 199 -25.70 -12.00 -43.92
C ASP A 199 -24.40 -12.60 -44.54
N SER A 200 -24.24 -12.32 -45.83
CA SER A 200 -23.10 -12.38 -46.78
C SER A 200 -21.68 -12.93 -46.45
N ALA A 201 -21.15 -13.56 -47.51
CA ALA A 201 -19.74 -13.59 -47.98
C ALA A 201 -18.70 -14.50 -47.29
N SER A 202 -17.70 -15.04 -48.01
CA SER A 202 -17.63 -15.40 -49.44
C SER A 202 -16.48 -16.38 -49.70
N ILE A 203 -16.68 -17.28 -50.66
CA ILE A 203 -15.63 -18.18 -51.19
C ILE A 203 -14.43 -17.41 -51.78
N SER A 204 -13.22 -17.95 -51.62
CA SER A 204 -12.04 -17.57 -52.37
C SER A 204 -11.13 -18.78 -52.56
N SER A 205 -10.77 -19.08 -53.80
CA SER A 205 -9.91 -20.19 -54.19
C SER A 205 -9.04 -19.78 -55.37
N PHE A 206 -7.82 -20.33 -55.41
CA PHE A 206 -6.76 -20.18 -56.41
C PHE A 206 -6.37 -18.77 -56.89
N SER A 207 -5.05 -18.53 -56.92
CA SER A 207 -4.41 -17.55 -57.80
C SER A 207 -3.00 -18.03 -58.10
N LEU A 208 -2.65 -18.11 -59.39
CA LEU A 208 -1.39 -18.70 -59.87
C LEU A 208 -0.73 -17.78 -60.89
N GLY A 209 0.53 -17.40 -60.63
CA GLY A 209 1.36 -16.56 -61.52
C GLY A 209 1.32 -15.05 -61.18
N GLY A 210 2.45 -14.35 -61.32
CA GLY A 210 2.52 -12.90 -61.04
C GLY A 210 3.92 -12.26 -61.15
N GLY A 211 4.93 -12.80 -60.46
CA GLY A 211 6.36 -12.48 -60.66
C GLY A 211 6.95 -11.23 -59.99
N ALA A 212 8.29 -11.24 -59.91
CA ALA A 212 9.26 -10.17 -59.56
C ALA A 212 9.41 -9.68 -58.09
N GLY A 213 10.67 -9.63 -57.61
CA GLY A 213 11.11 -9.06 -56.31
C GLY A 213 11.25 -10.10 -55.19
N SER A 214 12.39 -10.76 -54.91
CA SER A 214 13.71 -10.25 -54.45
C SER A 214 13.62 -9.53 -53.08
N THR A 215 14.27 -9.94 -51.98
CA THR A 215 15.42 -10.87 -51.77
C THR A 215 15.46 -11.59 -50.39
N SER A 216 15.97 -12.83 -50.35
CA SER A 216 16.76 -13.52 -49.29
C SER A 216 16.63 -13.17 -47.76
N LEU A 217 16.17 -14.17 -46.97
CA LEU A 217 16.93 -14.98 -45.95
C LEU A 217 17.93 -14.32 -44.94
N PRO A 218 18.26 -14.95 -43.77
CA PRO A 218 17.67 -16.12 -43.06
C PRO A 218 17.57 -16.05 -41.50
N ARG A 219 16.83 -17.03 -40.92
CA ARG A 219 17.04 -17.75 -39.62
C ARG A 219 17.46 -17.00 -38.34
N SER A 220 16.62 -17.15 -37.31
CA SER A 220 17.02 -17.83 -36.05
C SER A 220 15.94 -18.87 -35.66
N ARG A 221 16.14 -19.68 -34.61
CA ARG A 221 15.34 -20.91 -34.37
C ARG A 221 15.20 -21.22 -32.87
N GLN A 222 13.99 -21.20 -32.32
CA GLN A 222 13.56 -21.85 -31.07
C GLN A 222 12.04 -21.68 -30.91
N GLY A 223 11.24 -22.68 -30.54
CA GLY A 223 11.50 -24.13 -30.41
C GLY A 223 10.26 -24.83 -29.84
N LEU A 224 9.72 -25.84 -30.53
CA LEU A 224 8.53 -26.60 -30.10
C LEU A 224 8.90 -28.03 -29.68
N SER A 225 8.06 -28.63 -28.82
CA SER A 225 8.33 -29.90 -28.13
C SER A 225 8.17 -31.13 -29.06
N PRO A 226 8.89 -32.25 -28.84
CA PRO A 226 8.85 -33.42 -29.74
C PRO A 226 7.49 -34.15 -29.81
N GLU A 227 6.64 -33.98 -28.81
CA GLU A 227 5.41 -34.79 -28.60
C GLU A 227 4.29 -34.50 -29.61
N GLN A 228 4.43 -33.45 -30.43
CA GLN A 228 3.39 -32.99 -31.36
C GLN A 228 3.60 -33.42 -32.82
N GLU A 229 4.67 -34.18 -33.11
CA GLU A 229 4.99 -34.66 -34.47
C GLU A 229 4.46 -36.08 -34.74
N GLU A 230 4.28 -36.90 -33.68
CA GLU A 230 3.81 -38.30 -33.80
C GLU A 230 2.32 -38.42 -34.15
N THR A 231 1.48 -37.50 -33.66
CA THR A 231 0.02 -37.50 -33.90
C THR A 231 -0.37 -37.24 -35.36
N ALA A 232 0.50 -36.63 -36.16
CA ALA A 232 0.27 -36.37 -37.57
C ALA A 232 0.51 -37.60 -38.49
N SER A 233 1.29 -38.58 -38.04
CA SER A 233 1.80 -39.66 -38.91
C SER A 233 0.90 -40.91 -38.99
N LEU A 234 -0.06 -41.07 -38.08
CA LEU A 234 -0.82 -42.33 -37.92
C LEU A 234 -2.13 -42.42 -38.71
N VAL A 235 -2.52 -41.39 -39.47
CA VAL A 235 -3.75 -41.39 -40.29
C VAL A 235 -3.60 -42.22 -41.59
N SER A 236 -2.37 -42.63 -41.94
CA SER A 236 -2.04 -43.25 -43.24
C SER A 236 -2.06 -44.79 -43.24
N THR A 237 -3.07 -45.43 -42.62
CA THR A 237 -3.25 -46.90 -42.72
C THR A 237 -4.73 -47.28 -42.78
N GLY A 238 -5.34 -47.11 -43.96
CA GLY A 238 -6.74 -47.46 -44.19
C GLY A 238 -6.96 -48.98 -44.24
N THR A 239 -7.83 -49.48 -43.37
CA THR A 239 -8.56 -50.74 -43.60
C THR A 239 -10.05 -50.45 -43.62
N LEU A 240 -10.72 -50.80 -44.72
CA LEU A 240 -12.17 -50.65 -44.87
C LEU A 240 -12.88 -51.72 -44.03
N VAL A 241 -13.34 -51.30 -42.84
CA VAL A 241 -14.31 -52.05 -42.04
C VAL A 241 -15.70 -51.44 -42.31
N PRO A 242 -16.77 -52.25 -42.49
CA PRO A 242 -18.13 -51.74 -42.64
C PRO A 242 -18.57 -50.85 -41.47
N GLU A 243 -19.52 -49.95 -41.70
CA GLU A 243 -20.06 -49.04 -40.69
C GLU A 243 -20.61 -49.81 -39.48
N GLY A 244 -19.87 -49.78 -38.36
CA GLY A 244 -20.10 -50.69 -37.24
C GLY A 244 -19.47 -50.20 -35.94
N ILE A 245 -20.01 -49.11 -35.39
CA ILE A 245 -19.73 -48.54 -34.06
C ILE A 245 -18.25 -48.18 -33.84
N TYR A 246 -17.94 -46.88 -33.85
CA TYR A 246 -16.65 -46.40 -33.36
C TYR A 246 -16.51 -46.69 -31.86
N LEU A 247 -15.62 -47.62 -31.51
CA LEU A 247 -15.17 -47.80 -30.12
C LEU A 247 -13.99 -46.86 -29.85
N PRO A 248 -14.07 -45.98 -28.84
CA PRO A 248 -12.93 -45.15 -28.43
C PRO A 248 -11.85 -46.03 -27.77
N PRO A 249 -10.57 -45.60 -27.77
CA PRO A 249 -9.49 -46.32 -27.09
C PRO A 249 -9.72 -46.44 -25.56
N PRO A 250 -9.14 -47.45 -24.88
CA PRO A 250 -9.29 -47.60 -23.43
C PRO A 250 -8.91 -46.32 -22.67
N GLY A 251 -9.81 -45.86 -21.80
CA GLY A 251 -9.67 -44.60 -21.05
C GLY A 251 -10.30 -43.37 -21.72
N TYR A 252 -10.74 -43.47 -22.98
CA TYR A 252 -11.45 -42.39 -23.68
C TYR A 252 -12.95 -42.68 -23.71
N GLN A 253 -13.75 -41.68 -23.33
CA GLN A 253 -15.21 -41.76 -23.36
C GLN A 253 -15.75 -40.93 -24.54
N LEU A 254 -16.75 -41.47 -25.26
CA LEU A 254 -17.53 -40.70 -26.22
C LEU A 254 -18.41 -39.70 -25.45
N VAL A 255 -18.14 -38.41 -25.65
CA VAL A 255 -18.89 -37.30 -25.05
C VAL A 255 -19.79 -36.70 -26.13
N PRO A 256 -21.12 -36.56 -25.91
CA PRO A 256 -22.02 -35.89 -26.84
C PRO A 256 -21.59 -34.44 -27.11
N ASP A 257 -21.84 -33.94 -28.33
CA ASP A 257 -21.37 -32.61 -28.76
C ASP A 257 -21.79 -31.48 -27.80
N THR A 258 -23.00 -31.53 -27.25
CA THR A 258 -23.49 -30.55 -26.27
C THR A 258 -22.72 -30.56 -24.94
N GLN A 259 -22.25 -31.73 -24.49
CA GLN A 259 -21.40 -31.85 -23.30
C GLN A 259 -19.96 -31.43 -23.61
N TRP A 260 -19.47 -31.68 -24.83
CA TRP A 260 -18.17 -31.17 -25.29
C TRP A 260 -18.18 -29.64 -25.41
N GLU A 261 -19.24 -29.05 -25.97
CA GLU A 261 -19.46 -27.60 -26.02
C GLU A 261 -19.53 -26.99 -24.62
N GLN A 262 -20.23 -27.63 -23.68
CA GLN A 262 -20.27 -27.20 -22.28
C GLN A 262 -18.88 -27.22 -21.63
N LEU A 263 -18.15 -28.34 -21.71
CA LEU A 263 -16.78 -28.45 -21.18
C LEU A 263 -15.82 -27.45 -21.85
N GLN A 264 -16.03 -27.15 -23.13
CA GLN A 264 -15.29 -26.13 -23.88
C GLN A 264 -15.64 -24.70 -23.43
N MET A 265 -16.88 -24.42 -23.02
CA MET A 265 -17.27 -23.14 -22.40
C MET A 265 -16.72 -23.01 -20.98
N GLU A 266 -16.82 -24.06 -20.16
CA GLU A 266 -16.27 -24.11 -18.80
C GLU A 266 -14.74 -23.96 -18.81
N GLY A 267 -14.05 -24.68 -19.70
CA GLY A 267 -12.61 -24.52 -19.92
C GLY A 267 -12.23 -23.10 -20.37
N ARG A 268 -12.99 -22.51 -21.31
CA ARG A 268 -12.80 -21.09 -21.71
C ARG A 268 -13.13 -20.09 -20.60
N GLN A 269 -13.94 -20.44 -19.61
CA GLN A 269 -14.22 -19.58 -18.47
C GLN A 269 -13.10 -19.69 -17.43
N LEU A 270 -12.72 -20.90 -17.04
CA LEU A 270 -11.59 -21.16 -16.14
C LEU A 270 -10.27 -20.57 -16.67
N GLN A 271 -10.08 -20.56 -17.99
CA GLN A 271 -8.97 -19.85 -18.65
C GLN A 271 -8.97 -18.35 -18.32
N LYS A 272 -10.11 -17.66 -18.47
CA LYS A 272 -10.24 -16.22 -18.16
C LYS A 272 -10.11 -15.94 -16.67
N ASP A 273 -10.66 -16.81 -15.84
CA ASP A 273 -10.62 -16.66 -14.38
C ASP A 273 -9.18 -16.80 -13.87
N LEU A 274 -8.45 -17.80 -14.38
CA LEU A 274 -7.01 -17.98 -14.12
C LEU A 274 -6.18 -16.81 -14.66
N GLU A 275 -6.52 -16.26 -15.83
CA GLU A 275 -5.91 -15.03 -16.32
C GLU A 275 -6.20 -13.82 -15.41
N SER A 276 -7.43 -13.64 -14.90
CA SER A 276 -7.77 -12.56 -13.95
C SER A 276 -6.95 -12.68 -12.67
N ILE A 277 -6.96 -13.85 -12.04
CA ILE A 277 -6.18 -14.14 -10.83
C ILE A 277 -4.67 -13.94 -11.09
N SER A 278 -4.18 -14.21 -12.30
CA SER A 278 -2.78 -13.93 -12.66
C SER A 278 -2.45 -12.44 -12.73
N ARG A 279 -3.37 -11.60 -13.24
CA ARG A 279 -3.24 -10.14 -13.27
C ARG A 279 -3.30 -9.56 -11.86
N GLU A 280 -4.29 -9.98 -11.06
CA GLU A 280 -4.47 -9.58 -9.66
C GLU A 280 -3.23 -9.93 -8.81
N ARG A 281 -2.66 -11.14 -8.99
CA ARG A 281 -1.38 -11.53 -8.39
C ARG A 281 -0.25 -10.57 -8.78
N ASP A 282 -0.12 -10.25 -10.06
CA ASP A 282 0.98 -9.41 -10.56
C ASP A 282 0.84 -7.96 -10.07
N GLU A 283 -0.37 -7.40 -10.05
CA GLU A 283 -0.69 -6.10 -9.46
C GLU A 283 -0.35 -6.05 -7.96
N LEU A 284 -0.72 -7.10 -7.19
CA LEU A 284 -0.36 -7.23 -5.77
C LEU A 284 1.15 -7.39 -5.56
N GLN A 285 1.83 -8.14 -6.42
CA GLN A 285 3.28 -8.34 -6.36
C GLN A 285 4.03 -7.04 -6.68
N GLU A 286 3.58 -6.26 -7.65
CA GLU A 286 4.11 -4.92 -7.90
C GLU A 286 3.77 -3.92 -6.79
N GLY A 287 2.57 -3.99 -6.20
CA GLY A 287 2.17 -3.17 -5.05
C GLY A 287 3.07 -3.42 -3.83
N LEU A 288 3.30 -4.70 -3.52
CA LEU A 288 4.26 -5.12 -2.50
C LEU A 288 5.67 -4.62 -2.82
N ARG A 289 6.13 -4.77 -4.08
CA ARG A 289 7.43 -4.23 -4.52
C ARG A 289 7.55 -2.72 -4.30
N ARG A 290 6.56 -1.94 -4.74
CA ARG A 290 6.52 -0.47 -4.59
C ARG A 290 6.60 -0.08 -3.12
N SER A 291 5.77 -0.68 -2.26
CA SER A 291 5.78 -0.41 -0.81
C SER A 291 7.12 -0.77 -0.13
N ASN A 292 7.79 -1.84 -0.57
CA ASN A 292 9.10 -2.24 -0.06
C ASN A 292 10.21 -1.26 -0.52
N GLU A 293 10.18 -0.82 -1.78
CA GLU A 293 11.08 0.23 -2.28
C GLU A 293 10.88 1.56 -1.53
N ASP A 294 9.64 1.95 -1.24
CA ASP A 294 9.35 3.18 -0.50
C ASP A 294 9.72 3.08 0.98
N CYS A 295 9.51 1.92 1.61
CA CYS A 295 10.03 1.61 2.95
C CYS A 295 11.58 1.69 2.97
N ALA A 296 12.26 1.14 1.96
CA ALA A 296 13.71 1.23 1.84
C ALA A 296 14.21 2.68 1.68
N LYS A 297 13.53 3.51 0.88
CA LYS A 297 13.82 4.96 0.75
C LYS A 297 13.65 5.68 2.10
N GLN A 298 12.55 5.42 2.82
CA GLN A 298 12.31 6.01 4.15
C GLN A 298 13.38 5.59 5.17
N MET A 299 13.73 4.29 5.23
CA MET A 299 14.82 3.81 6.07
C MET A 299 16.16 4.46 5.71
N GLN A 300 16.46 4.66 4.42
CA GLN A 300 17.69 5.31 3.98
C GLN A 300 17.77 6.79 4.39
N VAL A 301 16.65 7.53 4.33
CA VAL A 301 16.58 8.92 4.83
C VAL A 301 16.77 8.97 6.35
N LEU A 302 16.11 8.07 7.10
CA LEU A 302 16.27 8.00 8.56
C LEU A 302 17.71 7.63 8.98
N LEU A 303 18.35 6.69 8.27
CA LEU A 303 19.75 6.34 8.49
C LEU A 303 20.70 7.52 8.22
N ALA A 304 20.47 8.28 7.14
CA ALA A 304 21.24 9.49 6.85
C ALA A 304 21.04 10.59 7.91
N GLN A 305 19.81 10.76 8.41
CA GLN A 305 19.50 11.69 9.50
C GLN A 305 20.22 11.29 10.81
N VAL A 306 20.19 10.00 11.16
CA VAL A 306 20.93 9.47 12.33
C VAL A 306 22.42 9.72 12.17
N GLN A 307 23.03 9.36 11.03
CA GLN A 307 24.45 9.57 10.77
C GLN A 307 24.86 11.05 10.87
N ASN A 308 24.03 11.97 10.36
CA ASN A 308 24.25 13.42 10.50
C ASN A 308 24.17 13.86 11.97
N SER A 309 23.15 13.40 12.71
CA SER A 309 23.01 13.72 14.15
C SER A 309 24.18 13.18 15.00
N GLU A 310 24.68 11.97 14.72
CA GLU A 310 25.88 11.44 15.37
C GLU A 310 27.12 12.27 15.03
N GLN A 311 27.26 12.71 13.78
CA GLN A 311 28.39 13.52 13.35
C GLN A 311 28.38 14.90 14.02
N LEU A 312 27.21 15.51 14.19
CA LEU A 312 27.02 16.74 14.97
C LEU A 312 27.33 16.52 16.46
N LEU A 313 26.92 15.39 17.05
CA LEU A 313 27.28 15.05 18.44
C LEU A 313 28.80 14.87 18.61
N ARG A 314 29.49 14.25 17.63
CA ARG A 314 30.96 14.13 17.62
C ARG A 314 31.66 15.48 17.52
N THR A 315 31.18 16.40 16.67
CA THR A 315 31.80 17.74 16.57
C THR A 315 31.54 18.58 17.80
N LEU A 316 30.32 18.52 18.38
CA LEU A 316 30.00 19.19 19.66
C LEU A 316 30.80 18.63 20.83
N GLN A 317 30.99 17.31 20.92
CA GLN A 317 31.88 16.71 21.91
C GLN A 317 33.33 17.23 21.75
N GLY A 318 33.79 17.38 20.51
CA GLY A 318 35.09 17.97 20.19
C GLY A 318 35.23 19.43 20.62
N THR A 319 34.25 20.29 20.30
CA THR A 319 34.31 21.72 20.67
C THR A 319 34.20 21.93 22.19
N VAL A 320 33.36 21.15 22.88
CA VAL A 320 33.29 21.15 24.36
C VAL A 320 34.61 20.72 24.98
N SER A 321 35.24 19.65 24.47
CA SER A 321 36.54 19.18 24.96
C SER A 321 37.63 20.25 24.79
N GLN A 322 37.71 20.89 23.62
CA GLN A 322 38.64 21.99 23.39
C GLN A 322 38.35 23.22 24.27
N ALA A 323 37.08 23.55 24.51
CA ALA A 323 36.70 24.66 25.39
C ALA A 323 37.09 24.37 26.85
N GLN A 324 36.87 23.14 27.32
CA GLN A 324 37.31 22.68 28.62
C GLN A 324 38.83 22.79 28.78
N GLU A 325 39.62 22.35 27.79
CA GLU A 325 41.08 22.52 27.84
C GLU A 325 41.51 24.00 27.85
N ARG A 326 40.85 24.88 27.07
CA ARG A 326 41.14 26.33 27.07
C ARG A 326 40.93 26.92 28.46
N VAL A 327 39.81 26.60 29.12
CA VAL A 327 39.50 27.05 30.49
C VAL A 327 40.50 26.46 31.50
N GLN A 328 40.87 25.18 31.37
CA GLN A 328 41.89 24.57 32.24
C GLN A 328 43.26 25.24 32.11
N ARG A 329 43.68 25.61 30.88
CA ARG A 329 44.92 26.36 30.64
C ARG A 329 44.86 27.77 31.23
N GLN A 330 43.79 28.51 31.00
CA GLN A 330 43.58 29.84 31.60
C GLN A 330 43.54 29.80 33.15
N MET A 331 42.93 28.78 33.77
CA MET A 331 42.98 28.61 35.22
C MET A 331 44.39 28.30 35.73
N ALA A 332 45.20 27.53 34.98
CA ALA A 332 46.58 27.27 35.33
C ALA A 332 47.45 28.53 35.24
N GLU A 333 47.28 29.34 34.19
CA GLU A 333 47.93 30.64 33.97
C GLU A 333 47.55 31.66 35.06
N LEU A 334 46.27 31.73 35.43
CA LEU A 334 45.81 32.58 36.53
C LEU A 334 46.40 32.11 37.87
N ALA A 335 46.48 30.79 38.11
CA ALA A 335 47.04 30.22 39.33
C ALA A 335 48.57 30.38 39.44
N THR A 336 49.33 30.40 38.33
CA THR A 336 50.76 30.74 38.36
C THR A 336 50.96 32.24 38.54
N SER A 337 50.20 33.08 37.83
CA SER A 337 50.22 34.54 38.02
C SER A 337 49.93 34.94 39.47
N HIS A 338 48.87 34.40 40.07
CA HIS A 338 48.52 34.64 41.48
C HIS A 338 49.63 34.18 42.45
N LYS A 339 50.31 33.06 42.19
CA LYS A 339 51.47 32.63 42.99
C LYS A 339 52.63 33.61 42.89
N CYS A 340 52.97 34.06 41.69
CA CYS A 340 54.03 35.05 41.47
C CYS A 340 53.72 36.38 42.17
N LEU A 341 52.49 36.90 42.01
CA LEU A 341 52.03 38.10 42.71
C LEU A 341 52.03 37.93 44.23
N SER A 342 51.63 36.76 44.74
CA SER A 342 51.68 36.48 46.19
C SER A 342 53.11 36.43 46.73
N HIS A 343 54.07 35.91 45.96
CA HIS A 343 55.49 35.96 46.34
C HIS A 343 56.04 37.38 46.30
N GLU A 344 55.71 38.18 45.28
CA GLU A 344 56.18 39.57 45.17
C GLU A 344 55.56 40.48 46.25
N VAL A 345 54.28 40.30 46.58
CA VAL A 345 53.64 41.00 47.71
C VAL A 345 54.30 40.62 49.04
N LYS A 346 54.69 39.35 49.25
CA LYS A 346 55.47 38.95 50.43
C LYS A 346 56.83 39.61 50.46
N ARG A 347 57.58 39.54 49.36
CA ARG A 347 58.91 40.17 49.20
C ARG A 347 58.86 41.68 49.51
N LEU A 348 57.90 42.40 48.94
CA LEU A 348 57.65 43.82 49.20
C LEU A 348 57.19 44.09 50.63
N THR A 349 56.45 43.18 51.27
CA THR A 349 56.04 43.30 52.68
C THR A 349 57.22 43.11 53.62
N GLU A 350 58.08 42.13 53.36
CA GLU A 350 59.33 41.87 54.09
C GLU A 350 60.31 43.05 53.93
N GLU A 351 60.46 43.58 52.71
CA GLU A 351 61.24 44.78 52.41
C GLU A 351 60.69 46.03 53.13
N ASN A 352 59.36 46.24 53.13
CA ASN A 352 58.73 47.32 53.90
C ASN A 352 58.87 47.14 55.42
N GLN A 353 58.91 45.91 55.93
CA GLN A 353 59.20 45.65 57.35
C GLN A 353 60.67 45.93 57.67
N GLY A 354 61.60 45.57 56.78
CA GLY A 354 63.01 45.94 56.88
C GLY A 354 63.20 47.46 56.93
N LEU A 355 62.64 48.19 55.96
CA LEU A 355 62.70 49.66 55.93
C LEU A 355 62.05 50.32 57.16
N ARG A 356 61.04 49.68 57.78
CA ARG A 356 60.42 50.13 59.04
C ARG A 356 61.17 49.71 60.32
N ALA A 357 62.20 48.86 60.20
CA ALA A 357 63.11 48.52 61.28
C ALA A 357 64.43 49.31 61.17
N GLU A 358 64.88 49.59 59.94
CA GLU A 358 65.95 50.53 59.60
C GLU A 358 65.56 51.98 59.95
N GLN A 359 64.28 52.35 59.77
CA GLN A 359 63.74 53.55 60.43
C GLN A 359 63.56 53.29 61.93
N PRO A 360 64.30 53.97 62.82
CA PRO A 360 63.99 53.93 64.26
C PRO A 360 62.61 54.58 64.51
N PRO A 361 61.89 54.20 65.58
CA PRO A 361 60.62 54.83 65.94
C PRO A 361 60.80 56.34 66.05
N SER A 362 59.99 57.06 65.26
CA SER A 362 60.30 58.41 64.78
C SER A 362 60.85 59.38 65.83
N SER A 363 61.89 60.11 65.42
CA SER A 363 62.43 61.29 66.08
C SER A 363 61.46 62.49 66.01
N ALA A 364 60.25 62.33 66.56
CA ALA A 364 59.24 63.38 66.74
C ALA A 364 59.64 64.44 67.82
N ALA A 365 60.94 64.63 68.04
CA ALA A 365 61.54 65.36 69.15
C ALA A 365 62.80 66.16 68.75
N ARG A 366 62.90 66.57 67.48
CA ARG A 366 63.69 67.71 66.98
C ARG A 366 62.91 68.33 65.81
N GLY A 367 62.66 69.63 65.72
CA GLY A 367 63.23 70.73 66.50
C GLY A 367 64.55 71.20 65.89
N LEU A 368 64.42 72.09 64.90
CA LEU A 368 65.44 72.97 64.29
C LEU A 368 66.88 72.45 64.27
N GLU A 369 67.37 71.99 63.10
CA GLU A 369 68.60 72.49 62.44
C GLU A 369 69.02 71.61 61.24
N GLN A 370 69.20 72.28 60.09
CA GLN A 370 70.20 72.04 59.02
C GLN A 370 70.21 70.74 58.16
N GLU A 371 70.52 70.95 56.87
CA GLU A 371 71.03 70.11 55.73
C GLU A 371 71.25 68.59 55.95
N ASP A 372 71.10 67.70 54.96
CA ASP A 372 71.36 67.78 53.50
C ASP A 372 70.57 66.65 52.77
N GLY A 373 70.40 66.69 51.43
CA GLY A 373 69.76 65.57 50.71
C GLY A 373 69.18 65.83 49.31
N HIS A 374 69.99 66.28 48.36
CA HIS A 374 69.73 66.21 46.91
C HIS A 374 68.44 66.86 46.37
N GLU A 375 68.49 68.16 46.10
CA GLU A 375 67.79 68.69 44.92
C GLU A 375 68.41 68.09 43.64
N GLU A 376 67.61 67.68 42.67
CA GLU A 376 68.10 67.54 41.29
C GLU A 376 68.48 68.93 40.80
N SER A 377 69.79 69.19 40.69
CA SER A 377 70.31 70.53 40.40
C SER A 377 69.73 71.09 39.10
N LEU A 378 68.90 72.14 39.22
CA LEU A 378 68.35 72.86 38.08
C LEU A 378 69.48 73.20 37.09
N PRO A 379 69.33 72.89 35.78
CA PRO A 379 70.42 72.97 34.81
C PRO A 379 71.05 74.36 34.77
N SER A 380 72.23 74.46 35.38
CA SER A 380 72.86 75.74 35.73
C SER A 380 73.50 76.44 34.54
N SER A 381 73.70 75.73 33.43
CA SER A 381 74.23 76.27 32.19
C SER A 381 73.23 76.18 31.03
N VAL A 382 73.30 77.17 30.14
CA VAL A 382 72.51 77.23 28.90
C VAL A 382 72.61 75.95 28.04
N PRO A 383 73.79 75.32 27.81
CA PRO A 383 73.85 74.08 27.03
C PRO A 383 73.15 72.89 27.69
N GLU A 384 73.12 72.77 29.03
CA GLU A 384 72.38 71.70 29.72
C GLU A 384 70.87 71.86 29.52
N LEU A 385 70.34 73.09 29.69
CA LEU A 385 68.96 73.42 29.31
C LEU A 385 68.67 73.08 27.85
N GLN A 386 69.60 73.40 26.94
CA GLN A 386 69.44 73.16 25.51
C GLN A 386 69.49 71.67 25.15
N GLN A 387 70.20 70.84 25.92
CA GLN A 387 70.19 69.38 25.79
C GLN A 387 68.90 68.77 26.38
N LEU A 388 68.47 69.19 27.57
CA LEU A 388 67.22 68.73 28.20
C LEU A 388 65.99 69.04 27.33
N VAL A 389 65.94 70.23 26.73
CA VAL A 389 64.90 70.63 25.77
C VAL A 389 64.99 69.84 24.45
N GLN A 390 66.16 69.34 24.06
CA GLN A 390 66.27 68.43 22.90
C GLN A 390 65.81 67.01 23.26
N HIS A 391 66.19 66.49 24.43
CA HIS A 391 65.80 65.17 24.93
C HIS A 391 64.27 65.06 25.07
N THR A 392 63.65 65.96 25.84
CA THR A 392 62.19 66.00 26.02
C THR A 392 61.41 66.17 24.71
N ARG A 393 61.96 66.88 23.71
CA ARG A 393 61.39 66.97 22.35
C ARG A 393 61.55 65.69 21.54
N GLN A 394 62.59 64.90 21.78
CA GLN A 394 62.76 63.58 21.15
C GLN A 394 61.83 62.54 21.81
N GLU A 395 61.74 62.54 23.13
CA GLU A 395 60.81 61.69 23.90
C GLU A 395 59.35 61.97 23.52
N ALA A 396 58.94 63.24 23.47
CA ALA A 396 57.58 63.60 23.05
C ALA A 396 57.25 63.12 21.62
N ARG A 397 58.24 63.12 20.71
CA ARG A 397 58.07 62.58 19.35
C ARG A 397 57.96 61.05 19.35
N ALA A 398 58.79 60.36 20.14
CA ALA A 398 58.72 58.90 20.27
C ALA A 398 57.40 58.44 20.90
N GLN A 399 56.92 59.14 21.94
CA GLN A 399 55.61 58.90 22.55
C GLN A 399 54.45 59.17 21.56
N GLN A 400 54.56 60.23 20.75
CA GLN A 400 53.57 60.52 19.70
C GLN A 400 53.53 59.42 18.64
N GLN A 401 54.69 58.97 18.13
CA GLN A 401 54.80 57.88 17.16
C GLN A 401 54.26 56.56 17.73
N ALA A 402 54.54 56.25 19.01
CA ALA A 402 53.99 55.06 19.67
C ALA A 402 52.45 55.09 19.70
N ARG A 403 51.85 56.24 20.05
CA ARG A 403 50.38 56.44 20.04
C ARG A 403 49.79 56.37 18.63
N GLU A 404 50.49 56.87 17.63
CA GLU A 404 50.06 56.79 16.22
C GLU A 404 50.07 55.34 15.72
N HIS A 405 51.10 54.56 16.05
CA HIS A 405 51.14 53.12 15.74
C HIS A 405 50.10 52.31 16.52
N GLU A 406 49.82 52.65 17.78
CA GLU A 406 48.77 52.03 18.59
C GLU A 406 47.37 52.33 18.02
N ALA A 407 47.10 53.58 17.67
CA ALA A 407 45.86 53.98 17.01
C ALA A 407 45.66 53.29 15.64
N GLU A 408 46.73 53.11 14.86
CA GLU A 408 46.65 52.41 13.57
C GLU A 408 46.41 50.90 13.75
N ARG A 409 47.03 50.27 14.76
CA ARG A 409 46.71 48.87 15.13
C ARG A 409 45.23 48.71 15.50
N LEU A 410 44.70 49.62 16.32
CA LEU A 410 43.29 49.61 16.71
C LEU A 410 42.34 49.87 15.51
N ARG A 411 42.75 50.69 14.52
CA ARG A 411 41.99 50.85 13.27
C ARG A 411 41.92 49.54 12.47
N ILE A 412 43.05 48.86 12.31
CA ILE A 412 43.12 47.57 11.61
C ILE A 412 42.25 46.54 12.33
N GLU A 413 42.35 46.45 13.65
CA GLU A 413 41.53 45.56 14.48
C GLU A 413 40.02 45.85 14.30
N ILE A 414 39.61 47.12 14.39
CA ILE A 414 38.22 47.56 14.14
C ILE A 414 37.73 47.19 12.73
N VAL A 415 38.58 47.24 11.70
CA VAL A 415 38.21 46.81 10.34
C VAL A 415 38.02 45.29 10.30
N THR A 416 38.99 44.50 10.78
CA THR A 416 38.89 43.03 10.77
C THR A 416 37.70 42.50 11.59
N LEU A 417 37.34 43.17 12.70
CA LEU A 417 36.16 42.83 13.50
C LEU A 417 34.83 43.20 12.82
N ARG A 418 34.82 44.19 11.91
CA ARG A 418 33.66 44.50 11.07
C ARG A 418 33.52 43.51 9.93
N GLU A 419 34.61 43.20 9.24
CA GLU A 419 34.63 42.19 8.17
C GLU A 419 34.12 40.83 8.69
N ALA A 420 34.59 40.39 9.85
CA ALA A 420 34.08 39.16 10.49
C ALA A 420 32.60 39.25 10.91
N LEU A 421 32.11 40.43 11.33
CA LEU A 421 30.71 40.64 11.67
C LEU A 421 29.80 40.63 10.44
N ASP A 422 30.25 41.22 9.33
CA ASP A 422 29.53 41.25 8.05
C ASP A 422 29.52 39.85 7.40
N GLU A 423 30.61 39.09 7.49
CA GLU A 423 30.66 37.67 7.10
C GLU A 423 29.68 36.82 7.91
N GLU A 424 29.63 36.97 9.24
CA GLU A 424 28.70 36.20 10.06
C GLU A 424 27.24 36.64 9.85
N ALA A 425 26.99 37.93 9.58
CA ALA A 425 25.67 38.41 9.19
C ALA A 425 25.20 37.80 7.86
N ALA A 426 26.10 37.69 6.86
CA ALA A 426 25.82 37.01 5.59
C ALA A 426 25.58 35.50 5.79
N ALA A 427 26.35 34.84 6.65
CA ALA A 427 26.15 33.43 6.99
C ALA A 427 24.79 33.19 7.68
N ARG A 428 24.40 34.07 8.62
CA ARG A 428 23.08 34.04 9.29
C ARG A 428 21.94 34.22 8.28
N ALA A 429 22.03 35.22 7.40
CA ALA A 429 21.03 35.44 6.35
C ALA A 429 20.89 34.26 5.38
N SER A 430 21.99 33.56 5.06
CA SER A 430 21.97 32.33 4.26
C SER A 430 21.26 31.18 4.98
N LEU A 431 21.50 31.00 6.28
CA LEU A 431 20.83 29.97 7.09
C LEU A 431 19.33 30.27 7.29
N ASP A 432 18.95 31.54 7.51
CA ASP A 432 17.54 31.96 7.58
C ASP A 432 16.82 31.73 6.24
N GLY A 433 17.51 31.96 5.11
CA GLY A 433 17.01 31.63 3.78
C GLY A 433 16.75 30.12 3.61
N GLN A 434 17.69 29.27 4.03
CA GLN A 434 17.55 27.82 3.99
C GLN A 434 16.41 27.33 4.92
N LEU A 435 16.32 27.85 6.14
CA LEU A 435 15.23 27.57 7.09
C LEU A 435 13.87 28.00 6.52
N ARG A 436 13.81 29.11 5.79
CA ARG A 436 12.59 29.54 5.10
C ARG A 436 12.19 28.57 3.99
N VAL A 437 13.12 28.14 3.13
CA VAL A 437 12.83 27.14 2.08
C VAL A 437 12.34 25.83 2.71
N GLN A 438 12.99 25.35 3.78
CA GLN A 438 12.53 24.15 4.50
C GLN A 438 11.12 24.31 5.12
N ARG A 439 10.75 25.51 5.58
CA ARG A 439 9.37 25.81 6.05
C ARG A 439 8.35 25.82 4.90
N GLU A 440 8.73 26.33 3.73
CA GLU A 440 7.87 26.34 2.53
C GLU A 440 7.70 24.92 1.95
N GLU A 441 8.77 24.11 1.92
CA GLU A 441 8.74 22.68 1.56
C GLU A 441 7.89 21.86 2.53
N THR A 442 8.06 22.00 3.84
CA THR A 442 7.26 21.26 4.84
C THR A 442 5.79 21.67 4.83
N ALA A 443 5.47 22.95 4.61
CA ALA A 443 4.09 23.39 4.40
C ALA A 443 3.47 22.79 3.12
N SER A 444 4.25 22.72 2.03
CA SER A 444 3.84 22.06 0.77
C SER A 444 3.56 20.56 0.97
N LEU A 445 4.44 19.85 1.67
CA LEU A 445 4.25 18.43 2.02
C LEU A 445 3.02 18.20 2.90
N CYS A 446 2.73 19.09 3.86
CA CYS A 446 1.51 19.02 4.67
C CYS A 446 0.25 19.21 3.81
N SER A 447 0.26 20.19 2.89
CA SER A 447 -0.85 20.45 1.96
C SER A 447 -1.12 19.25 1.02
N LEU A 448 -0.05 18.71 0.42
CA LEU A 448 -0.12 17.52 -0.45
C LEU A 448 -0.66 16.30 0.31
N ARG A 449 -0.24 16.12 1.57
CA ARG A 449 -0.75 15.06 2.45
C ARG A 449 -2.25 15.23 2.71
N THR A 450 -2.74 16.44 3.02
CA THR A 450 -4.17 16.66 3.26
C THR A 450 -5.03 16.42 2.02
N GLU A 451 -4.54 16.74 0.82
CA GLU A 451 -5.24 16.40 -0.43
C GLU A 451 -5.23 14.88 -0.71
N MET A 452 -4.12 14.19 -0.43
CA MET A 452 -4.07 12.73 -0.55
C MET A 452 -5.05 12.03 0.40
N GLU A 453 -5.10 12.46 1.67
CA GLU A 453 -6.06 11.95 2.67
C GLU A 453 -7.51 12.24 2.25
N ARG A 454 -7.80 13.43 1.70
CA ARG A 454 -9.12 13.79 1.15
C ARG A 454 -9.53 12.89 -0.02
N VAL A 455 -8.66 12.70 -1.01
CA VAL A 455 -8.92 11.86 -2.18
C VAL A 455 -9.12 10.39 -1.79
N GLN A 456 -8.34 9.87 -0.84
CA GLN A 456 -8.50 8.50 -0.34
C GLN A 456 -9.82 8.32 0.44
N GLN A 457 -10.26 9.34 1.18
CA GLN A 457 -11.56 9.33 1.85
C GLN A 457 -12.74 9.41 0.84
N GLU A 458 -12.58 10.15 -0.25
CA GLU A 458 -13.58 10.20 -1.34
C GLU A 458 -13.66 8.88 -2.11
N GLN A 459 -12.53 8.24 -2.42
CA GLN A 459 -12.49 6.92 -3.09
C GLN A 459 -13.13 5.82 -2.24
N SER A 460 -12.76 5.71 -0.97
CA SER A 460 -13.32 4.70 -0.06
C SER A 460 -14.82 4.94 0.20
N LYS A 461 -15.26 6.20 0.28
CA LYS A 461 -16.68 6.54 0.34
C LYS A 461 -17.43 6.15 -0.94
N ALA A 462 -16.85 6.38 -2.13
CA ALA A 462 -17.44 5.99 -3.40
C ALA A 462 -17.65 4.47 -3.50
N GLN A 463 -16.59 3.69 -3.21
CA GLN A 463 -16.65 2.23 -3.16
C GLN A 463 -17.74 1.70 -2.22
N LEU A 464 -17.91 2.32 -1.05
CA LEU A 464 -18.99 1.97 -0.11
C LEU A 464 -20.38 2.34 -0.65
N THR A 465 -20.54 3.50 -1.33
CA THR A 465 -21.84 3.85 -1.95
C THR A 465 -22.19 2.94 -3.12
N ASP A 466 -21.20 2.54 -3.92
CA ASP A 466 -21.40 1.66 -5.07
C ASP A 466 -21.81 0.25 -4.61
N LEU A 467 -21.09 -0.32 -3.64
CA LEU A 467 -21.44 -1.59 -3.00
C LEU A 467 -22.84 -1.55 -2.36
N LEU A 468 -23.20 -0.45 -1.67
CA LEU A 468 -24.55 -0.28 -1.12
C LEU A 468 -25.62 -0.17 -2.22
N SER A 469 -25.29 0.39 -3.39
CA SER A 469 -26.20 0.43 -4.55
C SER A 469 -26.41 -0.96 -5.15
N GLU A 470 -25.34 -1.76 -5.29
CA GLU A 470 -25.44 -3.14 -5.75
C GLU A 470 -26.28 -4.00 -4.80
N GLN A 471 -26.04 -3.92 -3.49
CA GLN A 471 -26.78 -4.73 -2.53
C GLN A 471 -28.27 -4.35 -2.51
N ARG A 472 -28.61 -3.07 -2.71
CA ARG A 472 -30.00 -2.63 -2.92
C ARG A 472 -30.59 -3.20 -4.21
N ALA A 473 -29.86 -3.20 -5.31
CA ALA A 473 -30.31 -3.78 -6.58
C ALA A 473 -30.51 -5.31 -6.46
N LYS A 474 -29.61 -6.01 -5.76
CA LYS A 474 -29.72 -7.45 -5.45
C LYS A 474 -30.95 -7.75 -4.59
N VAL A 475 -31.23 -6.96 -3.56
CA VAL A 475 -32.44 -7.09 -2.73
C VAL A 475 -33.72 -6.84 -3.54
N LEU A 476 -33.78 -5.77 -4.35
CA LEU A 476 -34.94 -5.48 -5.20
C LEU A 476 -35.21 -6.60 -6.23
N ARG A 477 -34.14 -7.17 -6.81
CA ARG A 477 -34.25 -8.32 -7.71
C ARG A 477 -34.79 -9.56 -7.00
N LEU A 478 -34.21 -9.93 -5.85
CA LEU A 478 -34.67 -11.08 -5.05
C LEU A 478 -36.11 -10.90 -4.56
N GLN A 479 -36.53 -9.66 -4.27
CA GLN A 479 -37.91 -9.36 -3.93
C GLN A 479 -38.86 -9.59 -5.13
N ALA A 480 -38.49 -9.16 -6.34
CA ALA A 480 -39.30 -9.44 -7.54
C ALA A 480 -39.33 -10.95 -7.90
N GLU A 481 -38.23 -11.67 -7.70
CA GLU A 481 -38.16 -13.13 -7.85
C GLU A 481 -39.01 -13.86 -6.79
N LEU A 482 -39.11 -13.32 -5.57
CA LEU A 482 -40.04 -13.81 -4.53
C LEU A 482 -41.50 -13.50 -4.87
N GLU A 483 -41.84 -12.26 -5.23
CA GLU A 483 -43.21 -11.83 -5.56
C GLU A 483 -43.78 -12.63 -6.74
N THR A 484 -42.95 -12.90 -7.77
CA THR A 484 -43.33 -13.76 -8.90
C THR A 484 -43.48 -15.24 -8.49
N SER A 485 -42.61 -15.77 -7.62
CA SER A 485 -42.74 -17.12 -7.07
C SER A 485 -44.02 -17.29 -6.24
N GLU A 486 -44.34 -16.33 -5.36
CA GLU A 486 -45.59 -16.33 -4.60
C GLU A 486 -46.81 -16.22 -5.52
N GLN A 487 -46.75 -15.40 -6.58
CA GLN A 487 -47.85 -15.28 -7.53
C GLN A 487 -48.10 -16.61 -8.27
N VAL A 488 -47.05 -17.28 -8.75
CA VAL A 488 -47.16 -18.63 -9.35
C VAL A 488 -47.75 -19.64 -8.36
N GLN A 489 -47.39 -19.57 -7.07
CA GLN A 489 -48.00 -20.42 -6.04
C GLN A 489 -49.50 -20.11 -5.82
N ARG A 490 -49.89 -18.84 -5.74
CA ARG A 490 -51.30 -18.40 -5.63
C ARG A 490 -52.12 -18.89 -6.82
N ASP A 491 -51.57 -18.78 -8.02
CA ASP A 491 -52.22 -19.17 -9.27
C ASP A 491 -52.33 -20.69 -9.43
N PHE A 492 -51.32 -21.46 -8.98
CA PHE A 492 -51.42 -22.93 -8.87
C PHE A 492 -52.50 -23.37 -7.86
N VAL A 493 -52.59 -22.70 -6.70
CA VAL A 493 -53.64 -22.97 -5.72
C VAL A 493 -55.03 -22.65 -6.30
N ARG A 494 -55.22 -21.50 -6.95
CA ARG A 494 -56.49 -21.17 -7.65
C ARG A 494 -56.84 -22.19 -8.71
N LEU A 495 -55.90 -22.59 -9.56
CA LEU A 495 -56.12 -23.56 -10.63
C LEU A 495 -56.50 -24.94 -10.08
N SER A 496 -55.81 -25.42 -9.03
CA SER A 496 -56.14 -26.69 -8.39
C SER A 496 -57.51 -26.68 -7.69
N GLN A 497 -57.89 -25.57 -7.05
CA GLN A 497 -59.23 -25.39 -6.48
C GLN A 497 -60.32 -25.37 -7.56
N ALA A 498 -60.12 -24.62 -8.65
CA ALA A 498 -61.06 -24.57 -9.77
C ALA A 498 -61.24 -25.95 -10.44
N LEU A 499 -60.15 -26.70 -10.60
CA LEU A 499 -60.18 -28.08 -11.09
C LEU A 499 -60.94 -29.00 -10.12
N GLN A 500 -60.67 -28.90 -8.82
CA GLN A 500 -61.35 -29.69 -7.80
C GLN A 500 -62.86 -29.41 -7.76
N VAL A 501 -63.28 -28.15 -7.92
CA VAL A 501 -64.70 -27.77 -8.05
C VAL A 501 -65.33 -28.35 -9.33
N ARG A 502 -64.65 -28.29 -10.49
CA ARG A 502 -65.15 -28.92 -11.73
C ARG A 502 -65.28 -30.44 -11.60
N LEU A 503 -64.29 -31.12 -11.01
CA LEU A 503 -64.35 -32.56 -10.76
C LEU A 503 -65.48 -32.94 -9.79
N GLU A 504 -65.71 -32.16 -8.75
CA GLU A 504 -66.80 -32.38 -7.80
C GLU A 504 -68.19 -32.16 -8.44
N ARG A 505 -68.34 -31.14 -9.31
CA ARG A 505 -69.57 -30.97 -10.11
C ARG A 505 -69.83 -32.17 -11.03
N ILE A 506 -68.80 -32.73 -11.67
CA ILE A 506 -68.91 -33.94 -12.49
C ILE A 506 -69.31 -35.15 -11.62
N ARG A 507 -68.77 -35.26 -10.40
CA ARG A 507 -69.13 -36.32 -9.44
C ARG A 507 -70.59 -36.22 -8.93
N GLN A 508 -71.16 -35.03 -8.93
CA GLN A 508 -72.54 -34.75 -8.52
C GLN A 508 -73.56 -34.76 -9.68
N ALA A 509 -73.12 -34.94 -10.93
CA ALA A 509 -74.01 -34.94 -12.10
C ALA A 509 -74.83 -36.23 -12.20
N GLU A 510 -76.16 -36.09 -12.30
CA GLU A 510 -77.11 -37.22 -12.38
C GLU A 510 -77.32 -37.72 -13.82
N SER A 511 -76.83 -37.00 -14.84
CA SER A 511 -76.93 -37.41 -16.24
C SER A 511 -75.67 -37.12 -17.07
N LEU A 512 -75.47 -37.91 -18.13
CA LEU A 512 -74.36 -37.73 -19.09
C LEU A 512 -74.46 -36.41 -19.88
N GLU A 513 -75.65 -35.80 -19.96
CA GLU A 513 -75.85 -34.49 -20.59
C GLU A 513 -75.36 -33.37 -19.68
N GLN A 514 -75.57 -33.47 -18.36
CA GLN A 514 -75.01 -32.55 -17.38
C GLN A 514 -73.48 -32.61 -17.36
N VAL A 515 -72.89 -33.81 -17.37
CA VAL A 515 -71.42 -33.97 -17.47
C VAL A 515 -70.89 -33.33 -18.75
N ARG A 516 -71.54 -33.54 -19.89
CA ARG A 516 -71.14 -32.94 -21.17
C ARG A 516 -71.20 -31.42 -21.11
N GLY A 517 -72.27 -30.84 -20.57
CA GLY A 517 -72.39 -29.39 -20.35
C GLY A 517 -71.31 -28.78 -19.44
N ILE A 518 -70.82 -29.54 -18.43
CA ILE A 518 -69.71 -29.11 -17.56
C ILE A 518 -68.35 -29.18 -18.30
N MET A 519 -68.20 -30.12 -19.24
CA MET A 519 -67.01 -30.22 -20.10
C MET A 519 -67.01 -29.21 -21.27
N ASP A 520 -68.20 -28.80 -21.73
CA ASP A 520 -68.42 -27.78 -22.75
C ASP A 520 -68.38 -26.34 -22.17
N GLU A 521 -68.39 -26.17 -20.84
CA GLU A 521 -67.94 -24.91 -20.23
C GLU A 521 -66.52 -24.60 -20.70
N ALA A 522 -66.29 -23.37 -21.18
CA ALA A 522 -65.03 -22.99 -21.83
C ALA A 522 -63.77 -23.50 -21.08
N PRO A 523 -62.77 -24.05 -21.82
CA PRO A 523 -61.52 -24.47 -21.21
C PRO A 523 -60.80 -23.26 -20.60
N LEU A 524 -60.25 -23.44 -19.39
CA LEU A 524 -59.49 -22.40 -18.70
C LEU A 524 -58.23 -22.09 -19.51
N ARG A 525 -58.26 -20.99 -20.28
CA ARG A 525 -57.15 -20.53 -21.13
C ARG A 525 -56.25 -19.53 -20.42
N ASP A 526 -56.82 -18.75 -19.51
CA ASP A 526 -56.09 -17.87 -18.60
C ASP A 526 -56.53 -18.15 -17.16
N ILE A 527 -55.60 -18.04 -16.20
CA ILE A 527 -55.91 -18.20 -14.77
C ILE A 527 -56.80 -17.04 -14.28
N ARG A 528 -56.74 -15.89 -14.95
CA ARG A 528 -57.59 -14.71 -14.71
C ARG A 528 -59.08 -14.93 -15.05
N ASP A 529 -59.42 -16.00 -15.78
CA ASP A 529 -60.81 -16.39 -16.05
C ASP A 529 -61.47 -17.12 -14.86
N ILE A 530 -60.67 -17.57 -13.89
CA ILE A 530 -61.16 -18.19 -12.65
C ILE A 530 -61.73 -17.08 -11.75
N LYS A 531 -63.07 -17.09 -11.59
CA LYS A 531 -63.73 -16.21 -10.62
C LYS A 531 -63.33 -16.59 -9.21
N ASP A 532 -62.76 -15.64 -8.46
CA ASP A 532 -62.65 -15.75 -7.00
C ASP A 532 -64.06 -15.93 -6.39
N THR A 533 -64.19 -16.85 -5.43
CA THR A 533 -65.45 -17.22 -4.75
C THR A 533 -65.33 -17.06 -3.23
#